data_AF-A0A819G538-F1
#
_entry.id   AF-A0A819G538-F1
#
_cell.length_a   1.000
_cell.length_b   1.000
_cell.length_c   1.000
_cell.angle_alpha   90.00
_cell.angle_beta   90.00
_cell.angle_gamma   90.00
#
_symmetry.space_group_name_H-M   'P 1'
#
loop_
_entity.id
_entity.type
_entity.pdbx_description
1 polymer ?
#
loop_
_entity_poly.entity_id
_entity_poly.type
_entity_poly.pdbx_seq_one_letter_code
_entity_poly.pdbx_strand_id
1 'polypeptide(L)'
;MDKLCKRRYKKCYYILFIMILSVIQILFFTSSSPSSSSNINDEFDYSAVIYPSPFDINRANLLVYFNKKDFLASNEDNISLSKYHKILDDDIRNINKTNENFLFIEYTNIFGYKKFCTKTQREIFGDKCPYKNCFYSCNRSLASQAHLLLFHKYDTTPNTIPSQNFTRNSSQIWLLWHDEPNFIHGYDLNIYKFNWTMSYVFDAEASIGAYGMTIIKEKPLSNEEFNNYISQEFSSRYHQALWFVTNCGAKRRLNYFRELRQYFPIQVFGSCVQLNESLPSLNARQLAKQLIRSENIYNKTFKSIDCNRWSSCEEEQVKLHMFYLAFESQSCKDYITEKFWRALKYGLIPIALGPLSKEHYRRIAPPNSFIYTNDFSNAKALAQHMYDIINNEKLFRFYHNWRQYYYTGYRASELEKYRLCEICHRLNTMKRRQHYSDVKAFFTQQC
;
A
#
# COMPACT_ATOMS: atom_id res chain seq x y z
N MET A 1 47.45 64.72 18.17
CA MET A 1 47.89 63.70 17.19
C MET A 1 47.58 62.26 17.64
N ASP A 2 46.46 61.99 18.33
CA ASP A 2 46.26 60.68 19.00
C ASP A 2 44.81 60.13 19.03
N LYS A 3 43.91 60.65 18.18
CA LYS A 3 42.55 60.10 17.99
C LYS A 3 42.26 59.60 16.57
N LEU A 4 43.10 59.96 15.60
CA LEU A 4 43.04 59.45 14.22
C LEU A 4 43.82 58.13 14.02
N CYS A 5 44.76 57.80 14.93
CA CYS A 5 45.54 56.56 14.87
C CYS A 5 44.73 55.34 15.39
N LYS A 6 43.98 55.48 16.48
CA LYS A 6 43.17 54.37 17.07
C LYS A 6 41.99 53.90 16.19
N ARG A 7 41.42 54.76 15.34
CA ARG A 7 40.34 54.37 14.41
C ARG A 7 40.84 53.62 13.17
N ARG A 8 42.08 53.84 12.74
CA ARG A 8 42.70 53.07 11.64
C ARG A 8 43.14 51.67 12.09
N TYR A 9 43.64 51.53 13.33
CA TYR A 9 44.03 50.22 13.87
C TYR A 9 42.86 49.22 14.05
N LYS A 10 41.67 49.68 14.48
CA LYS A 10 40.49 48.80 14.58
C LYS A 10 39.96 48.36 13.20
N LYS A 11 40.04 49.22 12.18
CA LYS A 11 39.67 48.83 10.80
C LYS A 11 40.69 47.87 10.18
N CYS A 12 41.98 48.04 10.46
CA CYS A 12 43.01 47.10 10.02
C CYS A 12 42.84 45.72 10.68
N TYR A 13 42.54 45.63 11.98
CA TYR A 13 42.27 44.34 12.64
C TYR A 13 41.02 43.65 12.10
N TYR A 14 39.96 44.39 11.78
CA TYR A 14 38.74 43.82 11.23
C TYR A 14 38.93 43.31 9.79
N ILE A 15 39.72 44.02 8.97
CA ILE A 15 40.07 43.58 7.61
C ILE A 15 41.06 42.42 7.64
N LEU A 16 42.04 42.42 8.56
CA LEU A 16 42.96 41.30 8.76
C LEU A 16 42.22 40.06 9.29
N PHE A 17 41.23 40.22 10.16
CA PHE A 17 40.41 39.11 10.67
C PHE A 17 39.47 38.53 9.61
N ILE A 18 38.88 39.37 8.75
CA ILE A 18 38.10 38.91 7.59
C ILE A 18 38.98 38.22 6.54
N MET A 19 40.21 38.73 6.30
CA MET A 19 41.17 38.07 5.41
C MET A 19 41.71 36.76 5.97
N ILE A 20 41.92 36.65 7.29
CA ILE A 20 42.32 35.39 7.93
C ILE A 20 41.15 34.38 7.90
N LEU A 21 39.91 34.81 8.08
CA LEU A 21 38.74 33.93 7.94
C LEU A 21 38.50 33.47 6.49
N SER A 22 38.75 34.32 5.49
CA SER A 22 38.65 33.91 4.08
C SER A 22 39.83 33.03 3.63
N VAL A 23 41.04 33.24 4.18
CA VAL A 23 42.19 32.35 3.94
C VAL A 23 42.06 31.01 4.68
N ILE A 24 41.44 30.98 5.87
CA ILE A 24 41.09 29.72 6.56
C ILE A 24 39.96 28.99 5.82
N GLN A 25 38.96 29.69 5.27
CA GLN A 25 37.98 29.07 4.38
C GLN A 25 38.60 28.56 3.08
N ILE A 26 39.61 29.23 2.51
CA ILE A 26 40.29 28.75 1.30
C ILE A 26 41.23 27.57 1.60
N LEU A 27 41.91 27.55 2.76
CA LEU A 27 42.81 26.45 3.17
C LEU A 27 42.07 25.22 3.69
N PHE A 28 40.83 25.34 4.18
CA PHE A 28 39.95 24.19 4.45
C PHE A 28 39.26 23.65 3.19
N PHE A 29 39.36 24.34 2.05
CA PHE A 29 38.79 23.91 0.76
C PHE A 29 39.84 23.35 -0.23
N THR A 30 41.13 23.24 0.15
CA THR A 30 42.19 22.73 -0.75
C THR A 30 42.96 21.52 -0.24
N SER A 31 42.43 20.75 0.71
CA SER A 31 43.02 19.46 1.11
C SER A 31 42.00 18.32 1.18
N SER A 32 41.40 18.00 0.05
CA SER A 32 40.88 16.66 -0.24
C SER A 32 40.49 16.60 -1.71
N SER A 33 41.44 16.27 -2.58
CA SER A 33 41.18 15.73 -3.90
C SER A 33 40.73 14.26 -3.74
N PRO A 34 39.56 13.85 -4.25
CA PRO A 34 39.34 12.47 -4.66
C PRO A 34 39.51 12.42 -6.17
N SER A 35 40.76 12.23 -6.60
CA SER A 35 41.02 11.52 -7.85
C SER A 35 40.64 10.06 -7.63
N SER A 36 39.37 9.74 -7.85
CA SER A 36 38.95 8.38 -8.13
C SER A 36 37.66 8.46 -8.92
N SER A 37 37.73 8.04 -10.17
CA SER A 37 36.60 7.52 -10.91
C SER A 37 35.91 6.46 -10.05
N SER A 38 34.89 6.86 -9.29
CA SER A 38 34.00 5.91 -8.64
C SER A 38 33.16 5.30 -9.75
N ASN A 39 33.61 4.13 -10.24
CA ASN A 39 32.71 3.14 -10.79
C ASN A 39 31.53 3.05 -9.82
N ILE A 40 30.35 3.52 -10.24
CA ILE A 40 29.10 3.27 -9.54
C ILE A 40 28.76 1.80 -9.82
N ASN A 41 29.56 0.93 -9.21
CA ASN A 41 29.23 -0.44 -8.87
C ASN A 41 29.15 -0.45 -7.33
N ASP A 42 28.34 0.44 -6.76
CA ASP A 42 27.86 0.23 -5.40
C ASP A 42 27.07 -1.08 -5.46
N GLU A 43 27.70 -2.11 -4.90
CA GLU A 43 27.16 -3.44 -4.70
C GLU A 43 25.91 -3.29 -3.83
N PHE A 44 24.74 -3.20 -4.49
CA PHE A 44 23.47 -3.06 -3.80
C PHE A 44 23.29 -4.24 -2.85
N ASP A 45 23.26 -3.96 -1.55
CA ASP A 45 22.95 -4.93 -0.51
C ASP A 45 21.50 -5.42 -0.67
N TYR A 46 21.34 -6.57 -1.33
CA TYR A 46 20.08 -7.27 -1.55
C TYR A 46 19.55 -7.99 -0.30
N SER A 47 20.12 -7.77 0.90
CA SER A 47 19.64 -8.40 2.14
C SER A 47 18.31 -7.80 2.63
N ALA A 48 17.25 -8.02 1.85
CA ALA A 48 15.90 -7.95 2.36
C ALA A 48 15.71 -9.09 3.37
N VAL A 49 15.43 -8.74 4.63
CA VAL A 49 15.03 -9.73 5.63
C VAL A 49 13.66 -10.29 5.24
N ILE A 50 13.63 -11.59 4.95
CA ILE A 50 12.43 -12.36 4.62
C ILE A 50 11.75 -12.78 5.93
N TYR A 51 10.47 -12.45 6.12
CA TYR A 51 9.69 -13.00 7.23
C TYR A 51 8.92 -14.24 6.81
N PRO A 52 9.06 -15.37 7.54
CA PRO A 52 8.20 -16.55 7.50
C PRO A 52 6.71 -16.20 7.46
N SER A 53 5.97 -17.02 6.73
CA SER A 53 4.53 -17.00 6.71
C SER A 53 4.09 -17.42 8.10
N PRO A 54 3.09 -16.80 8.71
CA PRO A 54 2.49 -17.34 9.93
C PRO A 54 1.73 -18.67 9.66
N PHE A 55 1.89 -19.30 8.50
CA PHE A 55 1.10 -20.44 8.04
C PHE A 55 1.86 -21.60 7.36
N ASP A 56 3.14 -21.88 7.64
CA ASP A 56 3.68 -23.24 7.34
C ASP A 56 5.00 -23.58 8.06
N ILE A 57 5.08 -24.82 8.58
CA ILE A 57 6.20 -25.44 9.30
C ILE A 57 7.09 -26.30 8.38
N ASN A 58 6.67 -26.65 7.15
CA ASN A 58 7.46 -27.55 6.30
C ASN A 58 7.55 -27.18 4.81
N ARG A 59 6.80 -26.21 4.28
CA ARG A 59 7.02 -25.66 2.92
C ARG A 59 6.62 -24.19 2.88
N ALA A 60 7.44 -23.34 2.25
CA ALA A 60 7.16 -21.92 2.01
C ALA A 60 5.72 -21.69 1.49
N ASN A 61 5.14 -20.49 1.70
CA ASN A 61 4.27 -19.74 0.74
C ASN A 61 3.15 -18.86 1.32
N LEU A 62 3.39 -18.14 2.42
CA LEU A 62 2.61 -16.94 2.74
C LEU A 62 3.41 -15.96 3.55
N LEU A 63 4.63 -15.73 3.07
CA LEU A 63 5.56 -14.79 3.65
C LEU A 63 4.97 -13.39 3.46
N VAL A 64 4.29 -12.85 4.48
CA VAL A 64 3.88 -11.45 4.53
C VAL A 64 5.15 -10.67 4.83
N TYR A 65 5.65 -9.95 3.84
CA TYR A 65 6.81 -9.10 4.00
C TYR A 65 6.52 -8.03 5.05
N PHE A 66 7.43 -7.90 6.01
CA PHE A 66 7.59 -6.71 6.85
C PHE A 66 9.07 -6.29 6.74
N ASN A 67 9.38 -5.01 6.54
CA ASN A 67 10.79 -4.57 6.43
C ASN A 67 11.43 -4.46 7.84
N LYS A 68 12.54 -5.16 8.10
CA LYS A 68 13.27 -5.08 9.39
C LYS A 68 14.28 -3.93 9.47
N LYS A 69 14.80 -3.39 8.36
CA LYS A 69 15.88 -2.39 8.44
C LYS A 69 15.38 -1.04 8.99
N ASP A 70 14.09 -0.73 8.81
CA ASP A 70 13.44 0.47 9.37
C ASP A 70 12.92 0.27 10.81
N PHE A 71 12.93 -0.97 11.33
CA PHE A 71 12.49 -1.34 12.70
C PHE A 71 13.39 -0.76 13.81
N LEU A 72 14.65 -0.44 13.50
CA LEU A 72 15.60 0.13 14.47
C LEU A 72 15.60 1.67 14.48
N ALA A 73 14.79 2.32 13.64
CA ALA A 73 14.79 3.77 13.47
C ALA A 73 13.40 4.39 13.76
N SER A 74 12.85 4.18 14.96
CA SER A 74 11.99 5.16 15.67
C SER A 74 11.42 4.55 16.95
N ASN A 75 11.59 5.23 18.08
CA ASN A 75 11.29 4.72 19.42
C ASN A 75 9.81 4.84 19.85
N GLU A 76 8.89 5.28 18.99
CA GLU A 76 7.47 5.46 19.36
C GLU A 76 6.51 4.48 18.66
N ASP A 77 6.86 3.91 17.49
CA ASP A 77 6.04 2.93 16.74
C ASP A 77 6.19 1.48 17.26
N ASN A 78 7.07 1.25 18.25
CA ASN A 78 7.47 -0.08 18.73
C ASN A 78 6.36 -0.87 19.45
N ILE A 79 5.31 -0.23 19.99
CA ILE A 79 4.28 -0.94 20.75
C ILE A 79 3.24 -1.61 19.82
N SER A 80 2.89 -0.99 18.69
CA SER A 80 1.97 -1.61 17.72
C SER A 80 2.68 -2.69 16.91
N LEU A 81 3.91 -2.43 16.43
CA LEU A 81 4.70 -3.39 15.63
C LEU A 81 5.21 -4.61 16.42
N SER A 82 5.57 -4.45 17.70
CA SER A 82 5.90 -5.60 18.56
C SER A 82 4.70 -6.50 18.88
N LYS A 83 3.48 -5.94 18.88
CA LYS A 83 2.23 -6.72 19.01
C LYS A 83 2.06 -7.67 17.82
N TYR A 84 2.37 -7.23 16.59
CA TYR A 84 2.28 -8.08 15.38
C TYR A 84 3.40 -9.11 15.29
N HIS A 85 4.65 -8.76 15.68
CA HIS A 85 5.70 -9.75 15.82
C HIS A 85 5.26 -10.85 16.78
N LYS A 86 4.76 -10.52 17.97
CA LYS A 86 4.34 -11.52 18.98
C LYS A 86 3.17 -12.42 18.54
N ILE A 87 2.29 -11.94 17.65
CA ILE A 87 1.18 -12.72 17.08
C ILE A 87 1.68 -13.68 15.98
N LEU A 88 2.73 -13.31 15.24
CA LEU A 88 3.27 -14.05 14.10
C LEU A 88 4.46 -14.97 14.47
N ASP A 89 5.19 -14.65 15.54
CA ASP A 89 6.35 -15.40 16.09
C ASP A 89 5.97 -16.42 17.18
N ASP A 90 4.71 -16.46 17.65
CA ASP A 90 4.26 -17.55 18.53
C ASP A 90 4.35 -18.86 17.72
N ASP A 91 5.52 -19.49 17.84
CA ASP A 91 5.99 -20.69 17.17
C ASP A 91 4.80 -21.66 17.00
N ILE A 92 4.31 -21.84 15.76
CA ILE A 92 3.11 -22.68 15.47
C ILE A 92 3.29 -24.10 16.05
N ARG A 93 4.55 -24.51 16.25
CA ARG A 93 4.97 -25.75 16.91
C ARG A 93 4.51 -25.86 18.38
N ASN A 94 4.25 -24.74 19.04
CA ASN A 94 3.83 -24.62 20.44
C ASN A 94 2.46 -23.93 20.61
N ILE A 95 1.68 -23.74 19.54
CA ILE A 95 0.32 -23.22 19.69
C ILE A 95 -0.52 -24.28 20.40
N ASN A 96 -0.85 -24.01 21.66
CA ASN A 96 -1.89 -24.72 22.40
C ASN A 96 -3.22 -24.51 21.67
N LYS A 97 -3.47 -25.33 20.66
CA LYS A 97 -4.76 -25.38 19.98
C LYS A 97 -5.79 -25.72 21.04
N THR A 98 -6.78 -24.86 21.19
CA THR A 98 -7.95 -25.19 22.01
C THR A 98 -8.66 -26.37 21.35
N ASN A 99 -9.14 -27.33 22.14
CA ASN A 99 -10.05 -28.38 21.63
C ASN A 99 -11.47 -27.84 21.34
N GLU A 100 -11.68 -26.54 21.52
CA GLU A 100 -12.93 -25.84 21.26
C GLU A 100 -13.14 -25.60 19.77
N ASN A 101 -14.39 -25.71 19.34
CA ASN A 101 -14.83 -25.40 17.98
C ASN A 101 -15.50 -24.03 17.96
N PHE A 102 -15.04 -23.14 17.09
CA PHE A 102 -15.54 -21.77 17.00
C PHE A 102 -16.53 -21.60 15.85
N LEU A 103 -17.76 -21.17 16.18
CA LEU A 103 -18.81 -20.88 15.21
C LEU A 103 -18.88 -19.37 14.89
N PHE A 104 -18.77 -19.05 13.60
CA PHE A 104 -18.83 -17.71 13.03
C PHE A 104 -20.17 -17.57 12.32
N ILE A 105 -20.90 -16.49 12.59
CA ILE A 105 -22.15 -16.18 11.92
C ILE A 105 -22.00 -14.91 11.09
N GLU A 106 -22.28 -15.02 9.79
CA GLU A 106 -22.58 -13.86 8.95
C GLU A 106 -23.87 -13.23 9.44
N TYR A 107 -23.77 -12.24 10.32
CA TYR A 107 -24.95 -11.68 10.95
C TYR A 107 -25.64 -10.74 9.98
N THR A 108 -24.96 -9.73 9.44
CA THR A 108 -25.52 -8.90 8.37
C THR A 108 -25.09 -9.42 7.01
N ASN A 109 -25.78 -9.00 5.95
CA ASN A 109 -25.24 -9.13 4.61
C ASN A 109 -23.88 -8.40 4.51
N ILE A 110 -23.08 -8.72 3.49
CA ILE A 110 -21.84 -8.02 3.18
C ILE A 110 -21.98 -7.47 1.77
N PHE A 111 -22.11 -6.14 1.66
CA PHE A 111 -22.45 -5.42 0.43
C PHE A 111 -23.81 -5.83 -0.16
N GLY A 112 -24.82 -5.99 0.69
CA GLY A 112 -26.20 -6.26 0.27
C GLY A 112 -26.54 -7.72 -0.01
N TYR A 113 -25.58 -8.65 0.00
CA TYR A 113 -25.82 -10.07 -0.23
C TYR A 113 -25.12 -10.97 0.80
N LYS A 114 -25.55 -12.23 0.80
CA LYS A 114 -25.02 -13.33 1.61
C LYS A 114 -23.70 -13.83 1.02
N LYS A 115 -22.57 -13.28 1.48
CA LYS A 115 -21.31 -13.35 0.74
C LYS A 115 -20.61 -14.70 0.79
N PHE A 116 -20.69 -15.39 1.93
CA PHE A 116 -19.98 -16.66 2.12
C PHE A 116 -20.90 -17.87 2.28
N CYS A 117 -22.22 -17.69 2.25
CA CYS A 117 -23.19 -18.74 2.59
C CYS A 117 -23.24 -19.91 1.61
N THR A 118 -22.82 -19.69 0.36
CA THR A 118 -22.73 -20.74 -0.67
C THR A 118 -21.32 -21.34 -0.78
N LYS A 119 -20.36 -20.82 -0.02
CA LYS A 119 -18.98 -21.27 -0.03
C LYS A 119 -18.76 -22.37 1.00
N THR A 120 -17.87 -23.30 0.68
CA THR A 120 -17.38 -24.31 1.62
C THR A 120 -16.47 -23.68 2.67
N GLN A 121 -16.31 -24.34 3.82
CA GLN A 121 -15.36 -23.88 4.87
C GLN A 121 -13.93 -23.72 4.32
N ARG A 122 -13.55 -24.60 3.38
CA ARG A 122 -12.27 -24.58 2.69
C ARG A 122 -12.10 -23.32 1.82
N GLU A 123 -13.14 -22.90 1.11
CA GLU A 123 -13.11 -21.66 0.33
C GLU A 123 -13.15 -20.39 1.20
N ILE A 124 -13.79 -20.46 2.36
CA ILE A 124 -13.92 -19.34 3.30
C ILE A 124 -12.61 -19.08 4.02
N PHE A 125 -12.01 -20.09 4.65
CA PHE A 125 -10.77 -19.92 5.42
C PHE A 125 -9.50 -20.15 4.58
N GLY A 126 -9.62 -20.82 3.43
CA GLY A 126 -8.51 -21.17 2.57
C GLY A 126 -7.75 -22.41 3.02
N ASP A 127 -7.22 -23.15 2.05
CA ASP A 127 -6.48 -24.41 2.27
C ASP A 127 -5.28 -24.25 3.19
N LYS A 128 -4.62 -23.09 3.08
CA LYS A 128 -3.41 -22.74 3.81
C LYS A 128 -3.68 -22.27 5.24
N CYS A 129 -4.94 -22.16 5.68
CA CYS A 129 -5.24 -21.86 7.08
C CYS A 129 -4.96 -23.08 7.96
N PRO A 130 -4.12 -22.98 9.01
CA PRO A 130 -3.74 -24.11 9.86
C PRO A 130 -4.83 -24.48 10.87
N TYR A 131 -5.83 -23.63 11.04
CA TYR A 131 -6.97 -23.85 11.93
C TYR A 131 -8.11 -24.52 11.18
N LYS A 132 -8.57 -25.66 11.70
CA LYS A 132 -9.69 -26.44 11.13
C LYS A 132 -10.91 -26.50 12.05
N ASN A 133 -10.82 -25.87 13.23
CA ASN A 133 -11.85 -25.82 14.26
C ASN A 133 -12.72 -24.55 14.18
N CYS A 134 -12.60 -23.74 13.12
CA CYS A 134 -13.50 -22.62 12.87
C CYS A 134 -14.51 -22.98 11.77
N PHE A 135 -15.77 -22.68 12.04
CA PHE A 135 -16.91 -23.00 11.19
C PHE A 135 -17.70 -21.74 10.89
N TYR A 136 -18.07 -21.56 9.64
CA TYR A 136 -18.84 -20.42 9.17
C TYR A 136 -20.27 -20.83 8.83
N SER A 137 -21.25 -20.03 9.25
CA SER A 137 -22.66 -20.24 8.92
C SER A 137 -23.37 -18.91 8.71
N CYS A 138 -24.46 -18.94 7.95
CA CYS A 138 -25.34 -17.80 7.76
C CYS A 138 -26.71 -18.00 8.41
N ASN A 139 -26.85 -19.08 9.19
CA ASN A 139 -28.06 -19.34 9.93
C ASN A 139 -28.08 -18.51 11.22
N ARG A 140 -28.79 -17.37 11.19
CA ARG A 140 -28.92 -16.46 12.33
C ARG A 140 -29.60 -17.10 13.54
N SER A 141 -30.33 -18.22 13.40
CA SER A 141 -30.90 -18.91 14.57
C SER A 141 -29.84 -19.46 15.52
N LEU A 142 -28.61 -19.66 15.03
CA LEU A 142 -27.46 -20.10 15.81
C LEU A 142 -26.71 -18.94 16.47
N ALA A 143 -27.16 -17.68 16.30
CA ALA A 143 -26.42 -16.51 16.77
C ALA A 143 -26.18 -16.50 18.28
N SER A 144 -27.06 -17.06 19.11
CA SER A 144 -26.84 -17.15 20.57
C SER A 144 -25.74 -18.16 20.96
N GLN A 145 -25.48 -19.14 20.10
CA GLN A 145 -24.47 -20.20 20.28
C GLN A 145 -23.14 -19.87 19.59
N ALA A 146 -23.12 -18.83 18.75
CA ALA A 146 -21.96 -18.44 17.99
C ALA A 146 -20.88 -17.83 18.89
N HIS A 147 -19.63 -18.08 18.54
CA HIS A 147 -18.47 -17.48 19.20
C HIS A 147 -18.18 -16.10 18.61
N LEU A 148 -18.50 -15.93 17.33
CA LEU A 148 -18.34 -14.67 16.61
C LEU A 148 -19.56 -14.35 15.75
N LEU A 149 -20.04 -13.12 15.86
CA LEU A 149 -21.01 -12.52 14.95
C LEU A 149 -20.29 -11.48 14.09
N LEU A 150 -20.35 -11.64 12.77
CA LEU A 150 -19.75 -10.74 11.79
C LEU A 150 -20.80 -9.77 11.28
N PHE A 151 -20.48 -8.49 11.38
CA PHE A 151 -21.30 -7.38 10.92
C PHE A 151 -20.54 -6.58 9.88
N HIS A 152 -21.12 -6.39 8.71
CA HIS A 152 -20.61 -5.45 7.72
C HIS A 152 -21.23 -4.08 7.96
N LYS A 153 -20.38 -3.07 8.08
CA LYS A 153 -20.77 -1.72 8.50
C LYS A 153 -21.87 -1.13 7.60
N TYR A 154 -21.78 -1.26 6.28
CA TYR A 154 -22.81 -0.76 5.33
C TYR A 154 -24.18 -1.43 5.49
N ASP A 155 -24.22 -2.69 5.89
CA ASP A 155 -25.44 -3.48 6.05
C ASP A 155 -25.95 -3.47 7.51
N THR A 156 -25.25 -2.77 8.40
CA THR A 156 -25.59 -2.64 9.81
C THR A 156 -26.44 -1.39 10.04
N THR A 157 -27.68 -1.63 10.46
CA THR A 157 -28.69 -0.63 10.79
C THR A 157 -29.40 -1.05 12.08
N PRO A 158 -30.17 -0.16 12.74
CA PRO A 158 -30.97 -0.54 13.91
C PRO A 158 -31.93 -1.73 13.69
N ASN A 159 -32.29 -2.02 12.44
CA ASN A 159 -33.19 -3.13 12.09
C ASN A 159 -32.47 -4.43 11.71
N THR A 160 -31.15 -4.39 11.47
CA THR A 160 -30.37 -5.55 11.00
C THR A 160 -29.42 -6.14 12.05
N ILE A 161 -29.28 -5.46 13.18
CA ILE A 161 -28.66 -5.96 14.42
C ILE A 161 -29.58 -6.95 15.17
N PRO A 162 -29.05 -7.74 16.13
CA PRO A 162 -29.89 -8.51 17.03
C PRO A 162 -30.90 -7.65 17.76
N SER A 163 -32.12 -8.18 17.95
CA SER A 163 -33.20 -7.49 18.64
C SER A 163 -32.82 -7.22 20.10
N GLN A 164 -33.57 -6.32 20.76
CA GLN A 164 -33.34 -6.01 22.19
C GLN A 164 -33.44 -7.23 23.11
N ASN A 165 -34.17 -8.27 22.70
CA ASN A 165 -34.30 -9.53 23.45
C ASN A 165 -33.11 -10.49 23.24
N PHE A 166 -32.18 -10.17 22.34
CA PHE A 166 -30.98 -10.97 22.14
C PHE A 166 -30.02 -10.78 23.32
N THR A 167 -29.84 -11.84 24.10
CA THR A 167 -28.88 -11.84 25.19
C THR A 167 -27.50 -12.20 24.65
N ARG A 168 -26.62 -11.21 24.58
CA ARG A 168 -25.23 -11.40 24.15
C ARG A 168 -24.45 -12.14 25.23
N ASN A 169 -23.89 -13.30 24.89
CA ASN A 169 -22.96 -14.00 25.77
C ASN A 169 -21.71 -13.12 25.98
N SER A 170 -21.25 -12.98 27.23
CA SER A 170 -20.01 -12.27 27.58
C SER A 170 -18.77 -12.79 26.86
N SER A 171 -18.82 -14.04 26.36
CA SER A 171 -17.77 -14.64 25.54
C SER A 171 -17.84 -14.35 24.05
N GLN A 172 -18.99 -13.90 23.56
CA GLN A 172 -19.24 -13.72 22.15
C GLN A 172 -18.59 -12.44 21.61
N ILE A 173 -17.82 -12.62 20.54
CA ILE A 173 -17.21 -11.53 19.79
C ILE A 173 -18.22 -10.97 18.79
N TRP A 174 -18.40 -9.65 18.80
CA TRP A 174 -19.05 -8.93 17.72
C TRP A 174 -17.97 -8.20 16.94
N LEU A 175 -17.79 -8.62 15.68
CA LEU A 175 -16.77 -8.11 14.78
C LEU A 175 -17.43 -7.19 13.74
N LEU A 176 -16.93 -5.96 13.65
CA LEU A 176 -17.38 -4.98 12.66
C LEU A 176 -16.38 -4.89 11.49
N TRP A 177 -16.83 -5.24 10.29
CA TRP A 177 -16.05 -5.17 9.06
C TRP A 177 -16.35 -3.89 8.29
N HIS A 178 -15.30 -3.11 8.00
CA HIS A 178 -15.33 -2.04 7.03
C HIS A 178 -13.95 -1.72 6.43
N ASP A 179 -13.90 -1.53 5.11
CA ASP A 179 -12.66 -1.24 4.40
C ASP A 179 -12.58 0.21 3.85
N GLU A 180 -13.43 1.16 4.30
CA GLU A 180 -13.36 2.56 3.81
C GLU A 180 -13.02 3.59 4.93
N PRO A 181 -12.13 4.56 4.67
CA PRO A 181 -11.83 5.64 5.62
C PRO A 181 -12.96 6.65 5.74
N ASN A 182 -13.06 7.28 6.92
CA ASN A 182 -13.90 8.47 7.17
C ASN A 182 -15.36 8.32 6.77
N PHE A 183 -15.85 7.08 6.71
CA PHE A 183 -17.26 6.85 6.42
C PHE A 183 -18.09 7.07 7.69
N ILE A 184 -18.89 8.14 7.67
CA ILE A 184 -19.83 8.48 8.73
C ILE A 184 -21.13 7.69 8.49
N HIS A 185 -21.52 6.84 9.45
CA HIS A 185 -22.87 6.25 9.45
C HIS A 185 -23.89 7.25 9.97
N GLY A 186 -25.10 7.18 9.42
CA GLY A 186 -26.26 7.93 9.93
C GLY A 186 -26.77 7.48 11.30
N TYR A 187 -26.12 6.50 11.94
CA TYR A 187 -26.48 5.98 13.27
C TYR A 187 -25.21 5.75 14.09
N ASP A 188 -25.33 5.84 15.42
CA ASP A 188 -24.22 5.58 16.33
C ASP A 188 -24.00 4.06 16.50
N LEU A 189 -22.88 3.56 15.98
CA LEU A 189 -22.52 2.14 16.10
C LEU A 189 -21.92 1.81 17.48
N ASN A 190 -21.52 2.81 18.29
CA ASN A 190 -20.93 2.59 19.60
C ASN A 190 -21.90 1.94 20.58
N ILE A 191 -23.21 2.17 20.40
CA ILE A 191 -24.25 1.57 21.25
C ILE A 191 -24.25 0.03 21.19
N TYR A 192 -23.73 -0.55 20.11
CA TYR A 192 -23.67 -2.01 19.91
C TYR A 192 -22.43 -2.66 20.50
N LYS A 193 -21.50 -1.87 21.05
CA LYS A 193 -20.35 -2.36 21.82
C LYS A 193 -19.53 -3.42 21.07
N PHE A 194 -19.20 -3.16 19.80
CA PHE A 194 -18.34 -4.04 19.01
C PHE A 194 -16.99 -4.25 19.70
N ASN A 195 -16.46 -5.48 19.64
CA ASN A 195 -15.23 -5.83 20.33
C ASN A 195 -14.05 -6.00 19.38
N TRP A 196 -14.31 -6.44 18.15
CA TRP A 196 -13.30 -6.64 17.12
C TRP A 196 -13.63 -5.86 15.85
N THR A 197 -12.60 -5.55 15.07
CA THR A 197 -12.73 -4.92 13.76
C THR A 197 -11.98 -5.72 12.69
N MET A 198 -12.52 -5.70 11.48
CA MET A 198 -11.83 -6.14 10.27
C MET A 198 -11.78 -4.97 9.30
N SER A 199 -10.57 -4.56 8.92
CA SER A 199 -10.37 -3.33 8.13
C SER A 199 -9.04 -3.37 7.38
N TYR A 200 -8.75 -2.34 6.58
CA TYR A 200 -7.46 -2.20 5.91
C TYR A 200 -6.34 -1.68 6.83
N VAL A 201 -6.69 -1.01 7.94
CA VAL A 201 -5.71 -0.50 8.90
C VAL A 201 -5.14 -1.64 9.72
N PHE A 202 -3.82 -1.66 9.90
CA PHE A 202 -3.17 -2.79 10.57
C PHE A 202 -3.57 -2.93 12.05
N ASP A 203 -4.03 -1.84 12.67
CA ASP A 203 -4.57 -1.82 14.05
C ASP A 203 -5.83 -2.69 14.25
N ALA A 204 -6.48 -3.12 13.16
CA ALA A 204 -7.63 -4.02 13.23
C ALA A 204 -7.25 -5.43 13.71
N GLU A 205 -8.22 -6.17 14.25
CA GLU A 205 -8.04 -7.59 14.56
C GLU A 205 -7.95 -8.47 13.31
N ALA A 206 -8.37 -7.98 12.15
CA ALA A 206 -8.05 -8.63 10.89
C ALA A 206 -7.82 -7.61 9.78
N SER A 207 -6.63 -7.64 9.19
CA SER A 207 -6.21 -6.65 8.20
C SER A 207 -5.37 -7.19 7.05
N ILE A 208 -4.82 -8.40 7.20
CA ILE A 208 -3.94 -9.00 6.20
C ILE A 208 -4.66 -9.14 4.86
N GLY A 209 -4.11 -8.51 3.81
CA GLY A 209 -4.63 -8.67 2.46
C GLY A 209 -5.96 -7.95 2.20
N ALA A 210 -6.29 -6.89 2.93
CA ALA A 210 -7.53 -6.13 2.71
C ALA A 210 -7.74 -5.73 1.23
N TYR A 211 -6.68 -5.28 0.56
CA TYR A 211 -6.69 -4.90 -0.85
C TYR A 211 -5.60 -5.56 -1.71
N GLY A 212 -4.61 -6.15 -1.07
CA GLY A 212 -3.52 -6.82 -1.78
C GLY A 212 -2.44 -7.30 -0.84
N MET A 213 -1.55 -8.13 -1.37
CA MET A 213 -0.43 -8.68 -0.63
C MET A 213 0.74 -9.04 -1.53
N THR A 214 1.94 -8.91 -0.99
CA THR A 214 3.17 -9.45 -1.57
C THR A 214 3.33 -10.89 -1.11
N ILE A 215 3.54 -11.80 -2.05
CA ILE A 215 3.67 -13.24 -1.75
C ILE A 215 4.96 -13.73 -2.39
N ILE A 216 5.78 -14.45 -1.61
CA ILE A 216 6.99 -15.10 -2.11
C ILE A 216 6.63 -16.28 -3.02
N LYS A 217 7.39 -16.42 -4.10
CA LYS A 217 7.32 -17.55 -5.02
C LYS A 217 7.97 -18.79 -4.40
N GLU A 218 7.34 -19.96 -4.60
CA GLU A 218 7.95 -21.27 -4.32
C GLU A 218 9.28 -21.44 -5.05
N LYS A 219 9.27 -21.04 -6.32
CA LYS A 219 10.39 -21.11 -7.23
C LYS A 219 10.65 -19.71 -7.79
N PRO A 220 11.73 -19.05 -7.36
CA PRO A 220 12.15 -17.79 -7.97
C PRO A 220 12.41 -17.96 -9.47
N LEU A 221 12.25 -16.88 -10.23
CA LEU A 221 12.66 -16.86 -11.64
C LEU A 221 14.18 -16.93 -11.75
N SER A 222 14.68 -17.61 -12.77
CA SER A 222 16.09 -17.51 -13.14
C SER A 222 16.40 -16.10 -13.67
N ASN A 223 17.68 -15.70 -13.61
CA ASN A 223 18.12 -14.42 -14.17
C ASN A 223 17.78 -14.31 -15.67
N GLU A 224 17.89 -15.41 -16.42
CA GLU A 224 17.57 -15.44 -17.84
C GLU A 224 16.07 -15.25 -18.10
N GLU A 225 15.22 -15.99 -17.37
CA GLU A 225 13.76 -15.86 -17.46
C GLU A 225 13.32 -14.43 -17.15
N PHE A 226 13.86 -13.84 -16.08
CA PHE A 226 13.59 -12.46 -15.70
C PHE A 226 14.11 -11.45 -16.72
N ASN A 227 15.32 -11.66 -17.26
CA ASN A 227 15.93 -10.75 -18.22
C ASN A 227 15.11 -10.67 -19.51
N ASN A 228 14.80 -11.82 -20.11
CA ASN A 228 14.01 -11.91 -21.33
C ASN A 228 12.62 -11.28 -21.14
N TYR A 229 11.96 -11.63 -20.03
CA TYR A 229 10.64 -11.13 -19.71
C TYR A 229 10.59 -9.60 -19.53
N ILE A 230 11.53 -9.02 -18.78
CA ILE A 230 11.55 -7.56 -18.54
C ILE A 230 11.94 -6.76 -19.78
N SER A 231 12.86 -7.26 -20.61
CA SER A 231 13.23 -6.57 -21.86
C SER A 231 12.05 -6.53 -22.85
N GLN A 232 11.24 -7.59 -22.89
CA GLN A 232 9.99 -7.60 -23.66
C GLN A 232 8.96 -6.58 -23.12
N GLU A 233 8.76 -6.53 -21.80
CA GLU A 233 7.86 -5.56 -21.16
C GLU A 233 8.29 -4.11 -21.37
N PHE A 234 9.60 -3.84 -21.27
CA PHE A 234 10.15 -2.51 -21.52
C PHE A 234 9.93 -2.05 -22.96
N SER A 235 10.19 -2.93 -23.93
CA SER A 235 10.09 -2.60 -25.35
C SER A 235 8.66 -2.50 -25.86
N SER A 236 7.69 -3.21 -25.27
CA SER A 236 6.32 -3.29 -25.77
C SER A 236 5.33 -2.30 -25.15
N ARG A 237 5.67 -1.67 -24.02
CA ARG A 237 4.77 -0.75 -23.31
C ARG A 237 4.83 0.68 -23.84
N TYR A 238 3.69 1.34 -23.83
CA TYR A 238 3.57 2.77 -24.07
C TYR A 238 4.27 3.58 -22.98
N HIS A 239 5.03 4.57 -23.44
CA HIS A 239 5.76 5.55 -22.64
C HIS A 239 4.84 6.63 -22.05
N GLN A 240 3.76 6.22 -21.38
CA GLN A 240 2.78 7.10 -20.76
C GLN A 240 2.20 6.47 -19.50
N ALA A 241 1.56 7.29 -18.66
CA ALA A 241 0.88 6.85 -17.46
C ALA A 241 -0.60 6.58 -17.73
N LEU A 242 -1.19 5.71 -16.92
CA LEU A 242 -2.60 5.33 -17.00
C LEU A 242 -3.32 5.70 -15.71
N TRP A 243 -4.56 6.18 -15.81
CA TRP A 243 -5.39 6.48 -14.65
C TRP A 243 -6.86 6.14 -14.86
N PHE A 244 -7.39 5.20 -14.07
CA PHE A 244 -8.83 4.95 -13.99
C PHE A 244 -9.42 5.63 -12.75
N VAL A 245 -10.33 6.57 -12.96
CA VAL A 245 -10.88 7.41 -11.90
C VAL A 245 -12.37 7.67 -12.08
N THR A 246 -13.12 7.52 -10.99
CA THR A 246 -14.60 7.69 -10.97
C THR A 246 -15.08 8.63 -9.87
N ASN A 247 -14.38 8.72 -8.74
CA ASN A 247 -14.70 9.69 -7.68
C ASN A 247 -14.02 11.04 -7.95
N CYS A 248 -14.76 12.01 -8.48
CA CYS A 248 -14.23 13.32 -8.83
C CYS A 248 -14.28 14.34 -7.66
N GLY A 249 -14.63 13.91 -6.45
CA GLY A 249 -14.64 14.76 -5.24
C GLY A 249 -13.30 14.80 -4.49
N ALA A 250 -12.40 13.87 -4.78
CA ALA A 250 -11.11 13.75 -4.08
C ALA A 250 -10.10 14.83 -4.56
N LYS A 251 -10.12 16.00 -3.93
CA LYS A 251 -9.36 17.19 -4.35
C LYS A 251 -7.84 16.97 -4.43
N ARG A 252 -7.22 16.33 -3.43
CA ARG A 252 -5.76 16.13 -3.36
C ARG A 252 -5.22 15.43 -4.62
N ARG A 253 -5.82 14.29 -5.00
CA ARG A 253 -5.37 13.53 -6.17
C ARG A 253 -5.65 14.24 -7.49
N LEU A 254 -6.76 14.96 -7.60
CA LEU A 254 -7.10 15.72 -8.80
C LEU A 254 -6.12 16.89 -9.00
N ASN A 255 -5.77 17.59 -7.93
CA ASN A 255 -4.79 18.66 -7.98
C ASN A 255 -3.41 18.13 -8.40
N TYR A 256 -2.93 17.06 -7.76
CA TYR A 256 -1.63 16.47 -8.12
C TYR A 256 -1.63 15.93 -9.56
N PHE A 257 -2.71 15.30 -10.01
CA PHE A 257 -2.88 14.89 -11.40
C PHE A 257 -2.81 16.07 -12.37
N ARG A 258 -3.49 17.18 -12.07
CA ARG A 258 -3.48 18.41 -12.90
C ARG A 258 -2.10 19.05 -12.98
N GLU A 259 -1.27 18.92 -11.96
CA GLU A 259 0.13 19.34 -12.01
C GLU A 259 0.97 18.39 -12.85
N LEU A 260 0.90 17.09 -12.57
CA LEU A 260 1.73 16.08 -13.26
C LEU A 260 1.46 16.00 -14.76
N ARG A 261 0.20 16.09 -15.18
CA ARG A 261 -0.19 16.04 -16.61
C ARG A 261 0.33 17.22 -17.45
N GLN A 262 0.83 18.28 -16.81
CA GLN A 262 1.50 19.38 -17.52
C GLN A 262 2.89 18.98 -18.01
N TYR A 263 3.47 17.94 -17.41
CA TYR A 263 4.85 17.52 -17.65
C TYR A 263 4.96 16.10 -18.18
N PHE A 264 3.96 15.23 -18.00
CA PHE A 264 4.02 13.84 -18.47
C PHE A 264 2.71 13.43 -19.16
N PRO A 265 2.73 12.62 -20.24
CA PRO A 265 1.52 12.11 -20.87
C PRO A 265 0.78 11.11 -19.97
N ILE A 266 -0.50 11.36 -19.74
CA ILE A 266 -1.36 10.52 -18.89
C ILE A 266 -2.67 10.24 -19.63
N GLN A 267 -2.99 8.96 -19.80
CA GLN A 267 -4.27 8.50 -20.33
C GLN A 267 -5.26 8.29 -19.18
N VAL A 268 -6.44 8.89 -19.29
CA VAL A 268 -7.46 8.88 -18.24
C VAL A 268 -8.73 8.18 -18.72
N PHE A 269 -9.29 7.34 -17.86
CA PHE A 269 -10.55 6.61 -18.06
C PHE A 269 -11.48 6.75 -16.84
N GLY A 270 -12.78 6.54 -17.07
CA GLY A 270 -13.83 6.62 -16.05
C GLY A 270 -14.56 7.97 -15.99
N SER A 271 -15.42 8.15 -14.99
CA SER A 271 -16.38 9.26 -14.93
C SER A 271 -15.74 10.66 -14.88
N CYS A 272 -14.48 10.79 -14.44
CA CYS A 272 -13.81 12.09 -14.40
C CYS A 272 -13.19 12.54 -15.73
N VAL A 273 -13.23 11.69 -16.79
CA VAL A 273 -12.72 12.01 -18.13
C VAL A 273 -13.30 13.29 -18.71
N GLN A 274 -14.59 13.55 -18.46
CA GLN A 274 -15.34 14.69 -19.00
C GLN A 274 -14.85 16.04 -18.45
N LEU A 275 -14.01 16.07 -17.42
CA LEU A 275 -13.47 17.29 -16.82
C LEU A 275 -12.32 17.94 -17.64
N ASN A 276 -12.26 17.70 -18.96
CA ASN A 276 -11.08 17.97 -19.80
C ASN A 276 -9.81 17.30 -19.26
N GLU A 277 -9.96 16.17 -18.57
CA GLU A 277 -8.87 15.46 -17.90
C GLU A 277 -8.14 14.45 -18.82
N SER A 278 -8.69 14.14 -19.99
CA SER A 278 -8.16 13.10 -20.88
C SER A 278 -6.98 13.49 -21.77
N LEU A 279 -6.75 14.77 -22.07
CA LEU A 279 -5.72 15.18 -23.03
C LEU A 279 -4.48 15.78 -22.36
N PRO A 280 -3.25 15.32 -22.64
CA PRO A 280 -2.06 15.99 -22.14
C PRO A 280 -2.02 17.45 -22.63
N SER A 281 -1.51 18.36 -21.79
CA SER A 281 -1.35 19.77 -22.17
C SER A 281 -0.47 19.91 -23.43
N LEU A 282 -0.61 21.01 -24.18
CA LEU A 282 0.27 21.27 -25.34
C LEU A 282 1.76 21.18 -24.96
N ASN A 283 2.11 21.71 -23.78
CA ASN A 283 3.46 21.65 -23.23
C ASN A 283 3.89 20.20 -22.97
N ALA A 284 3.05 19.38 -22.33
CA ALA A 284 3.35 17.97 -22.10
C ALA A 284 3.54 17.19 -23.40
N ARG A 285 2.73 17.48 -24.43
CA ARG A 285 2.87 16.84 -25.75
C ARG A 285 4.19 17.22 -26.43
N GLN A 286 4.57 18.50 -26.38
CA GLN A 286 5.83 18.96 -26.95
C GLN A 286 7.03 18.38 -26.19
N LEU A 287 6.97 18.38 -24.87
CA LEU A 287 8.01 17.81 -24.01
C LEU A 287 8.17 16.31 -24.25
N ALA A 288 7.05 15.56 -24.34
CA ALA A 288 7.08 14.14 -24.66
C ALA A 288 7.73 13.87 -26.03
N LYS A 289 7.43 14.67 -27.06
CA LYS A 289 8.09 14.56 -28.38
C LYS A 289 9.60 14.80 -28.32
N GLN A 290 10.08 15.63 -27.39
CA GLN A 290 11.50 15.95 -27.24
C GLN A 290 12.24 14.90 -26.39
N LEU A 291 11.60 14.39 -25.33
CA LEU A 291 12.25 13.56 -24.33
C LEU A 291 12.08 12.05 -24.56
N ILE A 292 11.11 11.60 -25.35
CA ILE A 292 10.93 10.17 -25.66
C ILE A 292 11.84 9.77 -26.82
N ARG A 293 12.78 8.85 -26.58
CA ARG A 293 13.77 8.40 -27.59
C ARG A 293 13.31 7.23 -28.47
N SER A 294 12.17 6.61 -28.16
CA SER A 294 11.66 5.40 -28.82
C SER A 294 10.55 5.71 -29.83
N GLU A 295 10.47 4.92 -30.92
CA GLU A 295 9.37 4.95 -31.89
C GLU A 295 8.06 4.38 -31.35
N ASN A 296 8.04 3.77 -30.16
CA ASN A 296 6.81 3.42 -29.43
C ASN A 296 6.15 4.68 -28.86
N ILE A 297 5.69 5.48 -29.81
CA ILE A 297 5.04 6.75 -29.65
C ILE A 297 3.63 6.44 -29.19
N TYR A 298 3.35 6.76 -27.93
CA TYR A 298 2.08 7.31 -27.47
C TYR A 298 0.86 6.91 -28.31
N ASN A 299 -0.07 6.12 -27.75
CA ASN A 299 -1.32 5.82 -28.46
C ASN A 299 -2.09 7.12 -28.72
N LYS A 300 -2.06 7.61 -29.97
CA LYS A 300 -2.73 8.85 -30.42
C LYS A 300 -4.26 8.69 -30.48
N THR A 301 -4.76 7.47 -30.43
CA THR A 301 -6.18 7.16 -30.64
C THR A 301 -6.93 7.22 -29.32
N PHE A 302 -7.29 8.44 -28.90
CA PHE A 302 -8.23 8.70 -27.81
C PHE A 302 -9.66 8.49 -28.31
N LYS A 303 -10.03 7.26 -28.68
CA LYS A 303 -11.44 6.94 -28.86
C LYS A 303 -11.97 6.41 -27.54
N SER A 304 -12.89 7.18 -26.94
CA SER A 304 -13.69 6.78 -25.80
C SER A 304 -14.62 5.63 -26.22
N ILE A 305 -14.03 4.45 -26.39
CA ILE A 305 -14.78 3.21 -26.27
C ILE A 305 -14.96 3.01 -24.77
N ASP A 306 -16.16 2.61 -24.38
CA ASP A 306 -16.65 2.39 -23.02
C ASP A 306 -15.67 1.54 -22.17
N CYS A 307 -14.63 2.18 -21.63
CA CYS A 307 -13.53 1.53 -20.93
C CYS A 307 -13.72 1.73 -19.43
N ASN A 308 -14.46 0.81 -18.84
CA ASN A 308 -14.85 0.86 -17.44
C ASN A 308 -13.87 0.06 -16.57
N ARG A 309 -13.82 0.39 -15.28
CA ARG A 309 -13.09 -0.44 -14.30
C ARG A 309 -13.67 -1.85 -14.32
N TRP A 310 -12.79 -2.84 -14.18
CA TRP A 310 -13.09 -4.27 -14.21
C TRP A 310 -13.56 -4.80 -15.57
N SER A 311 -13.40 -4.04 -16.66
CA SER A 311 -13.67 -4.52 -18.01
C SER A 311 -12.44 -5.17 -18.66
N SER A 312 -12.67 -5.91 -19.75
CA SER A 312 -11.60 -6.40 -20.62
C SER A 312 -10.73 -5.26 -21.17
N CYS A 313 -11.32 -4.10 -21.45
CA CYS A 313 -10.58 -2.90 -21.84
C CYS A 313 -9.62 -2.42 -20.74
N GLU A 314 -10.04 -2.34 -19.46
CA GLU A 314 -9.10 -1.97 -18.39
C GLU A 314 -7.92 -2.94 -18.33
N GLU A 315 -8.20 -4.25 -18.43
CA GLU A 315 -7.16 -5.29 -18.41
C GLU A 315 -6.17 -5.16 -19.59
N GLU A 316 -6.65 -4.78 -20.78
CA GLU A 316 -5.80 -4.49 -21.92
C GLU A 316 -4.92 -3.25 -21.66
N GLN A 317 -5.54 -2.14 -21.22
CA GLN A 317 -4.81 -0.88 -21.01
C GLN A 317 -3.71 -1.02 -19.96
N VAL A 318 -3.96 -1.71 -18.84
CA VAL A 318 -2.94 -1.93 -17.79
C VAL A 318 -1.75 -2.76 -18.29
N LYS A 319 -1.93 -3.64 -19.28
CA LYS A 319 -0.81 -4.40 -19.87
C LYS A 319 0.03 -3.55 -20.83
N LEU A 320 -0.56 -2.50 -21.41
CA LEU A 320 0.10 -1.68 -22.42
C LEU A 320 0.88 -0.49 -21.86
N HIS A 321 0.72 -0.11 -20.60
CA HIS A 321 1.29 1.14 -20.06
C HIS A 321 2.47 0.90 -19.11
N MET A 322 3.43 1.82 -19.06
CA MET A 322 4.56 1.73 -18.11
C MET A 322 4.17 2.11 -16.69
N PHE A 323 3.30 3.12 -16.51
CA PHE A 323 2.96 3.65 -15.19
C PHE A 323 1.46 3.60 -14.92
N TYR A 324 1.12 3.46 -13.65
CA TYR A 324 -0.26 3.59 -13.17
C TYR A 324 -0.34 4.65 -12.08
N LEU A 325 -1.28 5.60 -12.19
CA LEU A 325 -1.55 6.53 -11.10
C LEU A 325 -2.35 5.82 -9.99
N ALA A 326 -1.63 5.29 -9.00
CA ALA A 326 -2.17 4.65 -7.82
C ALA A 326 -2.57 5.71 -6.76
N PHE A 327 -3.49 6.59 -7.15
CA PHE A 327 -3.90 7.73 -6.34
C PHE A 327 -5.16 7.42 -5.53
N GLU A 328 -5.01 7.40 -4.21
CA GLU A 328 -6.09 7.15 -3.28
C GLU A 328 -7.02 8.36 -3.15
N SER A 329 -8.28 8.06 -2.82
CA SER A 329 -9.31 9.07 -2.62
C SER A 329 -9.04 9.92 -1.37
N GLN A 330 -8.38 9.34 -0.37
CA GLN A 330 -8.10 9.95 0.92
C GLN A 330 -6.66 9.66 1.37
N SER A 331 -6.17 10.48 2.31
CA SER A 331 -4.79 10.48 2.78
C SER A 331 -4.72 9.86 4.17
N CYS A 332 -5.01 8.57 4.27
CA CYS A 332 -5.22 7.91 5.54
C CYS A 332 -4.08 6.94 5.85
N LYS A 333 -3.85 6.67 7.13
CA LYS A 333 -2.96 5.60 7.62
C LYS A 333 -3.32 4.28 6.93
N ASP A 334 -2.32 3.57 6.42
CA ASP A 334 -2.42 2.22 5.82
C ASP A 334 -3.40 2.06 4.62
N TYR A 335 -4.07 3.13 4.15
CA TYR A 335 -5.05 3.05 3.08
C TYR A 335 -4.37 2.91 1.71
N ILE A 336 -4.05 1.68 1.34
CA ILE A 336 -3.42 1.31 0.07
C ILE A 336 -4.29 0.25 -0.59
N THR A 337 -4.95 0.63 -1.67
CA THR A 337 -6.10 -0.11 -2.22
C THR A 337 -5.77 -0.90 -3.47
N GLU A 338 -6.80 -1.43 -4.14
CA GLU A 338 -6.69 -2.19 -5.39
C GLU A 338 -5.92 -1.44 -6.47
N LYS A 339 -5.88 -0.10 -6.43
CA LYS A 339 -5.18 0.73 -7.42
C LYS A 339 -3.68 0.45 -7.43
N PHE A 340 -3.09 0.37 -6.25
CA PHE A 340 -1.66 0.10 -6.07
C PHE A 340 -1.34 -1.34 -6.48
N TRP A 341 -2.12 -2.30 -5.98
CA TRP A 341 -1.88 -3.72 -6.23
C TRP A 341 -2.18 -4.15 -7.67
N ARG A 342 -3.17 -3.53 -8.33
CA ARG A 342 -3.44 -3.72 -9.76
C ARG A 342 -2.23 -3.30 -10.60
N ALA A 343 -1.60 -2.17 -10.29
CA ALA A 343 -0.41 -1.71 -11.00
C ALA A 343 0.69 -2.77 -10.95
N LEU A 344 1.03 -3.24 -9.75
CA LEU A 344 2.05 -4.27 -9.54
C LEU A 344 1.69 -5.59 -10.22
N LYS A 345 0.42 -6.02 -10.13
CA LYS A 345 -0.06 -7.27 -10.73
C LYS A 345 0.16 -7.33 -12.24
N TYR A 346 -0.10 -6.21 -12.92
CA TYR A 346 -0.02 -6.12 -14.38
C TYR A 346 1.32 -5.58 -14.88
N GLY A 347 2.32 -5.43 -14.00
CA GLY A 347 3.67 -5.05 -14.38
C GLY A 347 3.86 -3.56 -14.67
N LEU A 348 2.94 -2.69 -14.26
CA LEU A 348 3.17 -1.24 -14.27
C LEU A 348 3.92 -0.83 -13.01
N ILE A 349 4.60 0.32 -13.08
CA ILE A 349 5.16 1.00 -11.92
C ILE A 349 4.09 1.92 -11.32
N PRO A 350 3.58 1.65 -10.10
CA PRO A 350 2.64 2.54 -9.43
C PRO A 350 3.29 3.86 -9.03
N ILE A 351 2.66 4.96 -9.44
CA ILE A 351 2.88 6.30 -8.89
C ILE A 351 1.96 6.47 -7.69
N ALA A 352 2.52 6.37 -6.48
CA ALA A 352 1.79 6.25 -5.24
C ALA A 352 1.48 7.62 -4.59
N LEU A 353 0.20 7.89 -4.38
CA LEU A 353 -0.31 9.05 -3.65
C LEU A 353 -1.46 8.58 -2.73
N GLY A 354 -1.19 8.42 -1.44
CA GLY A 354 -2.17 7.94 -0.45
C GLY A 354 -1.74 8.34 0.95
N PRO A 355 -1.33 7.41 1.83
CA PRO A 355 -0.77 7.74 3.15
C PRO A 355 0.34 8.81 3.07
N LEU A 356 0.43 9.66 4.10
CA LEU A 356 1.37 10.79 4.17
C LEU A 356 2.82 10.37 4.45
N SER A 357 3.03 9.15 4.93
CA SER A 357 4.35 8.55 5.10
C SER A 357 4.57 7.41 4.12
N LYS A 358 5.75 7.38 3.50
CA LYS A 358 6.21 6.28 2.64
C LYS A 358 6.28 4.94 3.37
N GLU A 359 6.42 4.97 4.70
CA GLU A 359 6.53 3.78 5.54
C GLU A 359 5.31 2.86 5.43
N HIS A 360 4.10 3.42 5.25
CA HIS A 360 2.90 2.61 5.05
C HIS A 360 3.01 1.71 3.81
N TYR A 361 3.63 2.20 2.73
CA TYR A 361 3.89 1.41 1.53
C TYR A 361 5.04 0.42 1.74
N ARG A 362 6.16 0.86 2.34
CA ARG A 362 7.34 0.00 2.59
C ARG A 362 7.02 -1.22 3.45
N ARG A 363 6.05 -1.10 4.35
CA ARG A 363 5.59 -2.20 5.20
C ARG A 363 4.98 -3.36 4.40
N ILE A 364 4.39 -3.12 3.22
CA ILE A 364 3.60 -4.16 2.51
C ILE A 364 4.00 -4.37 1.05
N ALA A 365 4.48 -3.34 0.37
CA ALA A 365 4.85 -3.41 -1.03
C ALA A 365 6.15 -4.23 -1.22
N PRO A 366 6.33 -4.88 -2.37
CA PRO A 366 7.64 -5.43 -2.71
C PRO A 366 8.70 -4.33 -2.70
N PRO A 367 9.96 -4.63 -2.34
CA PRO A 367 11.02 -3.62 -2.27
C PRO A 367 11.22 -2.95 -3.63
N ASN A 368 11.45 -1.64 -3.60
CA ASN A 368 11.71 -0.81 -4.79
C ASN A 368 10.65 -0.93 -5.90
N SER A 369 9.40 -1.27 -5.57
CA SER A 369 8.36 -1.57 -6.57
C SER A 369 7.50 -0.39 -7.00
N PHE A 370 7.69 0.79 -6.40
CA PHE A 370 6.80 1.94 -6.58
C PHE A 370 7.55 3.28 -6.50
N ILE A 371 6.91 4.33 -7.04
CA ILE A 371 7.40 5.70 -6.96
C ILE A 371 6.49 6.47 -6.00
N TYR A 372 7.04 6.98 -4.90
CA TYR A 372 6.28 7.77 -3.94
C TYR A 372 6.29 9.24 -4.32
N THR A 373 5.11 9.83 -4.47
CA THR A 373 4.97 11.22 -4.93
C THR A 373 5.67 12.24 -4.03
N ASN A 374 5.62 12.07 -2.71
CA ASN A 374 6.26 13.01 -1.78
C ASN A 374 7.80 12.87 -1.68
N ASP A 375 8.43 11.92 -2.39
CA ASP A 375 9.90 11.87 -2.51
C ASP A 375 10.44 12.98 -3.43
N PHE A 376 9.56 13.65 -4.20
CA PHE A 376 9.93 14.66 -5.18
C PHE A 376 9.51 16.04 -4.70
N SER A 377 10.32 17.06 -5.01
CA SER A 377 10.03 18.45 -4.64
C SER A 377 8.77 19.00 -5.31
N ASN A 378 8.38 18.46 -6.47
CA ASN A 378 7.16 18.80 -7.21
C ASN A 378 6.88 17.79 -8.33
N ALA A 379 5.72 17.94 -8.98
CA ALA A 379 5.29 17.06 -10.07
C ALA A 379 6.21 17.11 -11.31
N LYS A 380 6.93 18.21 -11.56
CA LYS A 380 7.90 18.31 -12.66
C LYS A 380 9.13 17.45 -12.41
N ALA A 381 9.65 17.45 -11.19
CA ALA A 381 10.76 16.59 -10.79
C ALA A 381 10.37 15.10 -10.89
N LEU A 382 9.15 14.75 -10.48
CA LEU A 382 8.60 13.40 -10.69
C LEU A 382 8.51 13.05 -12.18
N ALA A 383 7.98 13.95 -13.02
CA ALA A 383 7.88 13.72 -14.46
C ALA A 383 9.26 13.50 -15.10
N GLN A 384 10.29 14.22 -14.67
CA GLN A 384 11.67 14.01 -15.14
C GLN A 384 12.14 12.59 -14.82
N HIS A 385 11.94 12.13 -13.59
CA HIS A 385 12.30 10.76 -13.20
C HIS A 385 11.52 9.70 -14.00
N MET A 386 10.24 9.96 -14.31
CA MET A 386 9.46 9.10 -15.20
C MET A 386 10.04 9.06 -16.62
N TYR A 387 10.52 10.20 -17.15
CA TYR A 387 11.24 10.25 -18.43
C TYR A 387 12.58 9.49 -18.39
N ASP A 388 13.28 9.52 -17.26
CA ASP A 388 14.53 8.77 -17.10
C ASP A 388 14.27 7.26 -17.15
N ILE A 389 13.17 6.79 -16.53
CA ILE A 389 12.77 5.37 -16.53
C ILE A 389 12.43 4.88 -17.95
N ILE A 390 11.57 5.60 -18.68
CA ILE A 390 11.14 5.14 -20.02
C ILE A 390 12.29 5.11 -21.05
N ASN A 391 13.37 5.83 -20.78
CA ASN A 391 14.54 5.92 -21.64
C ASN A 391 15.72 5.06 -21.15
N ASN A 392 15.53 4.31 -20.04
CA ASN A 392 16.58 3.51 -19.42
C ASN A 392 16.02 2.17 -18.92
N GLU A 393 16.21 1.12 -19.72
CA GLU A 393 15.79 -0.24 -19.35
C GLU A 393 16.37 -0.71 -18.00
N LYS A 394 17.60 -0.30 -17.65
CA LYS A 394 18.19 -0.68 -16.36
C LYS A 394 17.40 -0.10 -15.19
N LEU A 395 16.92 1.14 -15.33
CA LEU A 395 16.11 1.79 -14.29
C LEU A 395 14.69 1.20 -14.25
N PHE A 396 14.09 0.87 -15.39
CA PHE A 396 12.84 0.11 -15.43
C PHE A 396 12.97 -1.26 -14.75
N ARG A 397 14.05 -1.98 -15.06
CA ARG A 397 14.40 -3.28 -14.44
C ARG A 397 14.55 -3.16 -12.92
N PHE A 398 15.20 -2.11 -12.44
CA PHE A 398 15.32 -1.84 -11.00
C PHE A 398 13.96 -1.85 -10.28
N TYR A 399 12.94 -1.19 -10.86
CA TYR A 399 11.57 -1.18 -10.31
C TYR A 399 10.85 -2.53 -10.38
N HIS A 400 11.39 -3.49 -11.12
CA HIS A 400 10.82 -4.82 -11.33
C HIS A 400 11.66 -5.97 -10.78
N ASN A 401 12.84 -5.71 -10.20
CA ASN A 401 13.73 -6.74 -9.66
C ASN A 401 13.04 -7.67 -8.65
N TRP A 402 12.11 -7.14 -7.87
CA TRP A 402 11.31 -7.90 -6.90
C TRP A 402 10.54 -9.07 -7.55
N ARG A 403 10.20 -8.98 -8.84
CA ARG A 403 9.38 -10.00 -9.54
C ARG A 403 10.10 -11.33 -9.74
N GLN A 404 11.41 -11.37 -9.51
CA GLN A 404 12.18 -12.61 -9.45
C GLN A 404 11.74 -13.47 -8.27
N TYR A 405 11.44 -12.85 -7.14
CA TYR A 405 11.20 -13.52 -5.85
C TYR A 405 9.74 -13.48 -5.42
N TYR A 406 8.98 -12.48 -5.85
CA TYR A 406 7.62 -12.24 -5.39
C TYR A 406 6.60 -12.18 -6.54
N TYR A 407 5.35 -12.45 -6.19
CA TYR A 407 4.17 -12.10 -6.96
C TYR A 407 3.17 -11.36 -6.06
N THR A 408 2.16 -10.73 -6.66
CA THR A 408 1.14 -9.99 -5.90
C THR A 408 -0.20 -10.69 -5.94
N GLY A 409 -0.84 -10.83 -4.78
CA GLY A 409 -2.28 -11.00 -4.67
C GLY A 409 -2.96 -9.64 -4.72
N TYR A 410 -4.00 -9.48 -5.53
CA TYR A 410 -4.66 -8.17 -5.72
C TYR A 410 -6.17 -8.18 -5.50
N ARG A 411 -6.86 -9.31 -5.72
CA ARG A 411 -8.32 -9.33 -5.58
C ARG A 411 -8.69 -9.51 -4.12
N ALA A 412 -9.38 -8.52 -3.54
CA ALA A 412 -9.88 -8.62 -2.17
C ALA A 412 -10.63 -9.94 -1.91
N SER A 413 -11.44 -10.41 -2.85
CA SER A 413 -12.17 -11.70 -2.75
C SER A 413 -11.27 -12.93 -2.66
N GLU A 414 -10.08 -12.90 -3.24
CA GLU A 414 -9.08 -13.97 -3.14
C GLU A 414 -8.34 -13.92 -1.80
N LEU A 415 -8.31 -12.74 -1.16
CA LEU A 415 -7.52 -12.45 0.03
C LEU A 415 -8.34 -12.44 1.33
N GLU A 416 -9.66 -12.29 1.26
CA GLU A 416 -10.57 -12.34 2.41
C GLU A 416 -10.36 -13.56 3.29
N LYS A 417 -10.00 -14.70 2.69
CA LYS A 417 -9.68 -15.94 3.40
C LYS A 417 -8.55 -15.78 4.43
N TYR A 418 -7.59 -14.90 4.17
CA TYR A 418 -6.49 -14.62 5.09
C TYR A 418 -6.97 -13.86 6.32
N ARG A 419 -7.86 -12.87 6.14
CA ARG A 419 -8.49 -12.14 7.25
C ARG A 419 -9.39 -13.04 8.09
N LEU A 420 -10.17 -13.91 7.45
CA LEU A 420 -11.00 -14.90 8.15
C LEU A 420 -10.14 -15.93 8.91
N CYS A 421 -9.00 -16.33 8.34
CA CYS A 421 -8.02 -17.16 9.05
C CYS A 421 -7.35 -16.40 10.21
N GLU A 422 -7.06 -15.10 10.07
CA GLU A 422 -6.52 -14.25 11.16
C GLU A 422 -7.48 -14.18 12.34
N ILE A 423 -8.78 -14.04 12.08
CA ILE A 423 -9.83 -14.08 13.10
C ILE A 423 -9.83 -15.44 13.80
N CYS A 424 -9.77 -16.54 13.04
CA CYS A 424 -9.73 -17.89 13.59
C CYS A 424 -8.48 -18.15 14.44
N HIS A 425 -7.32 -17.69 13.98
CA HIS A 425 -6.08 -17.71 14.74
C HIS A 425 -6.26 -17.01 16.09
N ARG A 426 -6.78 -15.78 16.08
CA ARG A 426 -6.97 -15.00 17.31
C ARG A 426 -7.92 -15.66 18.29
N LEU A 427 -8.98 -16.31 17.83
CA LEU A 427 -9.87 -17.06 18.73
C LEU A 427 -9.14 -18.23 19.40
N ASN A 428 -8.22 -18.89 18.68
CA ASN A 428 -7.42 -19.99 19.21
C ASN A 428 -6.29 -19.53 20.16
N THR A 429 -5.77 -18.30 20.00
CA THR A 429 -4.57 -17.85 20.72
C THR A 429 -4.82 -16.75 21.75
N MET A 430 -5.99 -16.10 21.73
CA MET A 430 -6.27 -14.99 22.64
C MET A 430 -6.25 -15.39 24.11
N LYS A 431 -5.38 -14.73 24.88
CA LYS A 431 -5.39 -14.77 26.35
C LYS A 431 -6.21 -13.66 27.01
N ARG A 432 -6.51 -12.57 26.29
CA ARG A 432 -7.32 -11.42 26.76
C ARG A 432 -8.16 -10.85 25.62
N ARG A 433 -9.42 -10.50 25.90
CA ARG A 433 -10.34 -9.88 24.93
C ARG A 433 -10.11 -8.37 24.86
N GLN A 434 -10.04 -7.84 23.63
CA GLN A 434 -10.01 -6.40 23.38
C GLN A 434 -11.46 -5.86 23.36
N HIS A 435 -11.65 -4.64 23.84
CA HIS A 435 -12.93 -3.93 23.80
C HIS A 435 -12.68 -2.51 23.32
N TYR A 436 -13.41 -2.08 22.29
CA TYR A 436 -13.38 -0.70 21.83
C TYR A 436 -14.35 0.11 22.70
N SER A 437 -13.82 1.10 23.42
CA SER A 437 -14.65 2.09 24.10
C SER A 437 -15.40 2.98 23.08
N ASP A 438 -14.77 3.22 21.92
CA ASP A 438 -15.34 3.97 20.80
C ASP A 438 -14.89 3.33 19.48
N VAL A 439 -15.78 2.52 18.88
CA VAL A 439 -15.52 1.88 17.58
C VAL A 439 -15.70 2.87 16.42
N LYS A 440 -16.46 3.96 16.63
CA LYS A 440 -16.60 5.03 15.63
C LYS A 440 -15.28 5.78 15.46
N ALA A 441 -14.59 6.11 16.56
CA ALA A 441 -13.27 6.74 16.54
C ALA A 441 -12.26 5.91 15.73
N PHE A 442 -12.28 4.58 15.90
CA PHE A 442 -11.40 3.67 15.14
C PHE A 442 -11.49 3.87 13.63
N PHE A 443 -12.68 4.11 13.06
CA PHE A 443 -12.86 4.30 11.60
C PHE A 443 -12.77 5.76 11.14
N THR A 444 -12.86 6.73 12.04
CA THR A 444 -12.97 8.17 11.70
C THR A 444 -11.71 8.97 11.97
N GLN A 445 -10.73 8.41 12.70
CA GLN A 445 -9.45 9.06 13.01
C GLN A 445 -8.27 8.43 12.24
N GLN A 446 -8.57 7.76 11.13
CA GLN A 446 -7.55 7.11 10.28
C GLN A 446 -6.89 8.11 9.32
N CYS A 447 -7.49 9.29 9.19
CA CYS A 447 -7.07 10.42 8.37
C CYS A 447 -7.36 11.72 9.17
#